data_AF-A0A1B6J138-F1
#
_entry.id   AF-A0A1B6J138-F1
#
_cell.length_a   1.000
_cell.length_b   1.000
_cell.length_c   1.000
_cell.angle_alpha   90.00
_cell.angle_beta   90.00
_cell.angle_gamma   90.00
#
_symmetry.space_group_name_H-M   'P 1'
#
loop_
_entity.id
_entity.type
_entity.pdbx_description
1 polymer ?
#
loop_
_entity_poly.entity_id
_entity_poly.type
_entity_poly.pdbx_seq_one_letter_code
_entity_poly.pdbx_strand_id
1 'polypeptide(L)'
;DMASCRVREADMLEFTQKVTAKNVRLQSEYSCIEAKARQLQCEEEPLQRRVDELSKKIEALQKELNKERADRGEEKKLVARHLAEKTARVETLMREVDDLKGENQVMKHKHAVTLRELNREVQQYRKRLEQFENSSGSDSLCQGSRASSCTSLNDTSATVSVIGNSIPLEPDKQTLIDRVVRLQRENVRLREKIDFLEEHTKQLVAELQKKTRVLQSYILREEAGTLTSGSMDYHKAELAKHGGIMASVYNSKAVDDSMTLELSLEINRKLQAVLEDTLLKNITLKENIDTLGDEIRRLSRKS
;
A
#
# COMPACT_ATOMS: atom_id res chain seq x y z
N ASP A 1 106.31 -44.33 -29.92
CA ASP A 1 105.52 -43.09 -29.91
C ASP A 1 104.10 -43.12 -30.48
N MET A 2 103.68 -44.10 -31.29
CA MET A 2 102.29 -44.15 -31.78
C MET A 2 101.21 -44.46 -30.71
N ALA A 3 101.55 -45.22 -29.67
CA ALA A 3 100.60 -45.57 -28.60
C ALA A 3 100.18 -44.34 -27.76
N SER A 4 101.14 -43.44 -27.46
CA SER A 4 100.87 -42.20 -26.73
C SER A 4 99.97 -41.24 -27.52
N CYS A 5 100.17 -41.14 -28.84
CA CYS A 5 99.28 -40.36 -29.71
C CYS A 5 97.85 -40.89 -29.71
N ARG A 6 97.66 -42.22 -29.76
CA ARG A 6 96.32 -42.83 -29.70
C ARG A 6 95.60 -42.60 -28.38
N VAL A 7 96.32 -42.64 -27.25
CA VAL A 7 95.74 -42.33 -25.93
C VAL A 7 95.30 -40.86 -25.87
N ARG A 8 96.16 -39.94 -26.32
CA ARG A 8 95.82 -38.51 -26.35
C ARG A 8 94.65 -38.20 -27.29
N GLU A 9 94.56 -38.88 -28.43
CA GLU A 9 93.42 -38.77 -29.34
C GLU A 9 92.13 -39.30 -28.70
N ALA A 10 92.19 -40.44 -28.00
CA ALA A 10 91.05 -41.00 -27.27
C ALA A 10 90.57 -40.04 -26.16
N ASP A 11 91.49 -39.43 -25.39
CA ASP A 11 91.16 -38.44 -24.36
C ASP A 11 90.48 -37.19 -24.96
N MET A 12 90.95 -36.72 -26.11
CA MET A 12 90.35 -35.58 -26.83
C MET A 12 88.95 -35.91 -27.35
N LEU A 13 88.73 -37.13 -27.85
CA LEU A 13 87.43 -37.59 -28.30
C LEU A 13 86.46 -37.74 -27.11
N GLU A 14 86.91 -38.29 -25.99
CA GLU A 14 86.10 -38.41 -24.78
C GLU A 14 85.72 -37.03 -24.22
N PHE A 15 86.66 -36.07 -24.22
CA PHE A 15 86.38 -34.69 -23.83
C PHE A 15 85.35 -34.04 -24.75
N THR A 16 85.52 -34.19 -26.07
CA THR A 16 84.59 -33.65 -27.06
C THR A 16 83.19 -34.26 -26.87
N GLN A 17 83.11 -35.58 -26.69
CA GLN A 17 81.84 -36.27 -26.41
C GLN A 17 81.17 -35.74 -25.13
N LYS A 18 81.92 -35.54 -24.04
CA LYS A 18 81.39 -34.97 -22.78
C LYS A 18 80.87 -33.54 -22.98
N VAL A 19 81.58 -32.71 -23.73
CA VAL A 19 81.16 -31.34 -24.04
C VAL A 19 79.90 -31.34 -24.91
N THR A 20 79.87 -32.14 -25.98
CA THR A 20 78.71 -32.27 -26.86
C THR A 20 77.50 -32.80 -26.09
N ALA A 21 77.66 -33.84 -25.27
CA ALA A 21 76.58 -34.37 -24.45
C ALA A 21 76.02 -33.34 -23.46
N LYS A 22 76.88 -32.54 -22.81
CA LYS A 22 76.44 -31.43 -21.95
C LYS A 22 75.72 -30.35 -22.76
N ASN A 23 76.23 -29.98 -23.93
CA ASN A 23 75.61 -28.97 -24.79
C ASN A 23 74.20 -29.41 -25.22
N VAL A 24 74.05 -30.65 -25.68
CA VAL A 24 72.75 -31.21 -26.07
C VAL A 24 71.77 -31.23 -24.88
N ARG A 25 72.23 -31.62 -23.69
CA ARG A 25 71.39 -31.60 -22.47
C ARG A 25 70.93 -30.17 -22.13
N LEU A 26 71.86 -29.22 -22.09
CA LEU A 26 71.55 -27.82 -21.81
C LEU A 26 70.61 -27.23 -22.86
N GLN A 27 70.78 -27.58 -24.14
CA GLN A 27 69.90 -27.13 -25.21
C GLN A 27 68.49 -27.71 -25.05
N SER A 28 68.37 -29.00 -24.71
CA SER A 28 67.09 -29.63 -24.40
C SER A 28 66.41 -29.01 -23.18
N GLU A 29 67.17 -28.73 -22.11
CA GLU A 29 66.67 -28.06 -20.91
C GLU A 29 66.21 -26.63 -21.22
N TYR A 30 67.01 -25.88 -21.99
CA TYR A 30 66.66 -24.53 -22.45
C TYR A 30 65.36 -24.54 -23.26
N SER A 31 65.23 -25.44 -24.24
CA SER A 31 64.01 -25.57 -25.03
C SER A 31 62.80 -25.96 -24.18
N CYS A 32 62.98 -26.80 -23.16
CA CYS A 32 61.90 -27.16 -22.23
C CYS A 32 61.46 -25.96 -21.37
N ILE A 33 62.41 -25.20 -20.84
CA ILE A 33 62.13 -24.00 -20.03
C ILE A 33 61.47 -22.92 -20.89
N GLU A 34 61.96 -22.70 -22.11
CA GLU A 34 61.40 -21.74 -23.05
C GLU A 34 59.95 -22.10 -23.43
N ALA A 35 59.66 -23.38 -23.68
CA ALA A 35 58.30 -23.85 -23.94
C ALA A 35 57.36 -23.59 -22.75
N LYS A 36 57.82 -23.86 -21.52
CA LYS A 36 57.05 -23.56 -20.30
C LYS A 36 56.83 -22.07 -20.09
N ALA A 37 57.83 -21.24 -20.36
CA ALA A 37 57.71 -19.78 -20.24
C ALA A 37 56.67 -19.24 -21.23
N ARG A 38 56.68 -19.71 -22.49
CA ARG A 38 55.68 -19.36 -23.49
C ARG A 38 54.27 -19.83 -23.09
N GLN A 39 54.14 -21.05 -22.56
CA GLN A 39 52.86 -21.55 -22.08
C GLN A 39 52.29 -20.66 -20.95
N LEU A 40 53.11 -20.35 -19.95
CA LEU A 40 52.69 -19.48 -18.84
C LEU A 40 52.31 -18.07 -19.32
N GLN A 41 53.05 -17.50 -20.27
CA GLN A 41 52.68 -16.22 -20.89
C GLN A 41 51.33 -16.29 -21.62
N CYS A 42 51.06 -17.37 -22.35
CA CYS A 42 49.77 -17.58 -23.00
C CYS A 42 48.62 -17.76 -21.99
N GLU A 43 48.88 -18.32 -20.80
CA GLU A 43 47.90 -18.48 -19.73
C GLU A 43 47.68 -17.19 -18.92
N GLU A 44 48.69 -16.33 -18.80
CA GLU A 44 48.60 -15.05 -18.08
C GLU A 44 47.68 -14.04 -18.79
N GLU A 45 47.79 -13.92 -20.10
CA GLU A 45 46.97 -13.03 -20.94
C GLU A 45 45.44 -13.17 -20.71
N PRO A 46 44.81 -14.37 -20.81
CA PRO A 46 43.38 -14.52 -20.58
C PRO A 46 42.99 -14.28 -19.11
N LEU A 47 43.87 -14.58 -18.15
CA LEU A 47 43.64 -14.27 -16.74
C LEU A 47 43.62 -12.75 -16.51
N GLN A 48 44.58 -12.01 -17.09
CA GLN A 48 44.60 -10.54 -17.03
C GLN A 48 43.33 -9.94 -17.66
N ARG A 49 42.95 -10.40 -18.86
CA ARG A 49 41.69 -9.96 -19.51
C ARG A 49 40.48 -10.24 -18.63
N ARG A 50 40.44 -11.39 -17.96
CA ARG A 50 39.34 -11.74 -17.06
C ARG A 50 39.30 -10.83 -15.83
N VAL A 51 40.45 -10.48 -15.26
CA VAL A 51 40.56 -9.52 -14.17
C VAL A 51 40.06 -8.15 -14.60
N ASP A 52 40.41 -7.69 -15.80
CA ASP A 52 39.94 -6.41 -16.33
C ASP A 52 38.42 -6.39 -16.57
N GLU A 53 37.87 -7.48 -17.11
CA GLU A 53 36.43 -7.65 -17.28
C GLU A 53 35.68 -7.60 -15.96
N LEU A 54 36.18 -8.34 -14.95
CA LEU A 54 35.57 -8.36 -13.62
C LEU A 54 35.67 -7.00 -12.94
N SER A 55 36.81 -6.31 -13.08
CA SER A 55 37.00 -4.96 -12.55
C SER A 55 36.02 -3.97 -13.17
N LYS A 56 35.84 -4.00 -14.50
CA LYS A 56 34.84 -3.18 -15.21
C LYS A 56 33.41 -3.49 -14.76
N LYS A 57 33.08 -4.77 -14.53
CA LYS A 57 31.76 -5.18 -14.01
C LYS A 57 31.53 -4.67 -12.60
N ILE A 58 32.53 -4.76 -11.72
CA ILE A 58 32.47 -4.22 -10.35
C ILE A 58 32.22 -2.72 -10.39
N GLU A 59 32.95 -1.96 -11.21
CA GLU A 59 32.75 -0.52 -11.37
C GLU A 59 31.35 -0.17 -11.89
N ALA A 60 30.84 -0.92 -12.87
CA ALA A 60 29.50 -0.73 -13.41
C ALA A 60 28.41 -0.98 -12.34
N LEU A 61 28.50 -2.12 -11.65
CA LEU A 61 27.56 -2.46 -10.58
C LEU A 61 27.63 -1.45 -9.42
N GLN A 62 28.81 -0.93 -9.10
CA GLN A 62 28.98 0.08 -8.06
C GLN A 62 28.36 1.43 -8.46
N LYS A 63 28.44 1.80 -9.74
CA LYS A 63 27.73 2.98 -10.29
C LYS A 63 26.22 2.81 -10.25
N GLU A 64 25.71 1.66 -10.67
CA GLU A 64 24.27 1.33 -10.62
C GLU A 64 23.75 1.33 -9.18
N LEU A 65 24.48 0.70 -8.26
CA LEU A 65 24.14 0.68 -6.84
C LEU A 65 24.06 2.10 -6.25
N ASN A 66 25.00 2.97 -6.59
CA ASN A 66 25.01 4.35 -6.11
C ASN A 66 23.86 5.17 -6.69
N LYS A 67 23.52 4.98 -7.97
CA LYS A 67 22.38 5.62 -8.61
C LYS A 67 21.07 5.17 -7.96
N GLU A 68 20.86 3.87 -7.81
CA GLU A 68 19.66 3.30 -7.16
C GLU A 68 19.53 3.79 -5.70
N ARG A 69 20.64 3.91 -4.97
CA ARG A 69 20.63 4.49 -3.61
C ARG A 69 20.23 5.96 -3.60
N ALA A 70 20.65 6.75 -4.59
CA ALA A 70 20.26 8.14 -4.73
C ALA A 70 18.77 8.26 -5.05
N ASP A 71 18.29 7.52 -6.06
CA ASP A 71 16.89 7.51 -6.51
C ASP A 71 15.95 7.09 -5.36
N ARG A 72 16.28 6.00 -4.65
CA ARG A 72 15.54 5.58 -3.43
C ARG A 72 15.59 6.62 -2.33
N GLY A 73 16.68 7.38 -2.21
CA GLY A 73 16.81 8.48 -1.26
C GLY A 73 15.86 9.63 -1.58
N GLU A 74 15.70 9.97 -2.86
CA GLU A 74 14.76 10.98 -3.32
C GLU A 74 13.30 10.54 -3.17
N GLU A 75 12.99 9.30 -3.53
CA GLU A 75 11.65 8.71 -3.35
C GLU A 75 11.25 8.72 -1.88
N LYS A 76 12.12 8.28 -0.97
CA LYS A 76 11.88 8.33 0.48
C LYS A 76 11.57 9.75 0.97
N LYS A 77 12.30 10.76 0.47
CA LYS A 77 12.05 12.17 0.82
C LYS A 77 10.69 12.63 0.30
N LEU A 78 10.31 12.24 -0.92
CA LEU A 78 9.02 12.60 -1.52
C LEU A 78 7.86 11.97 -0.73
N VAL A 79 7.95 10.68 -0.44
CA VAL A 79 6.95 9.95 0.35
C VAL A 79 6.83 10.55 1.76
N ALA A 80 7.95 10.88 2.41
CA ALA A 80 7.92 11.53 3.72
C ALA A 80 7.22 12.90 3.69
N ARG A 81 7.43 13.71 2.64
CA ARG A 81 6.73 14.99 2.46
C ARG A 81 5.22 14.79 2.27
N HIS A 82 4.82 13.87 1.39
CA HIS A 82 3.41 13.56 1.18
C HIS A 82 2.74 13.02 2.43
N LEU A 83 3.43 12.16 3.18
CA LEU A 83 2.93 11.66 4.46
C LEU A 83 2.73 12.81 5.46
N ALA A 84 3.73 13.68 5.63
CA ALA A 84 3.62 14.84 6.52
C ALA A 84 2.47 15.78 6.12
N GLU A 85 2.31 16.05 4.83
CA GLU A 85 1.22 16.89 4.32
C GLU A 85 -0.16 16.25 4.56
N LYS A 86 -0.29 14.95 4.32
CA LYS A 86 -1.53 14.22 4.57
C LYS A 86 -1.86 14.17 6.06
N THR A 87 -0.87 13.91 6.92
CA THR A 87 -1.03 13.94 8.38
C THR A 87 -1.49 15.33 8.84
N ALA A 88 -0.86 16.40 8.38
CA ALA A 88 -1.26 17.76 8.73
C ALA A 88 -2.70 18.08 8.30
N ARG A 89 -3.12 17.65 7.10
CA ARG A 89 -4.50 17.81 6.63
C ARG A 89 -5.50 17.04 7.48
N VAL A 90 -5.16 15.80 7.86
CA VAL A 90 -5.99 14.99 8.77
C VAL A 90 -6.15 15.68 10.11
N GLU A 91 -5.07 16.19 10.70
CA GLU A 91 -5.14 16.93 11.95
C GLU A 91 -6.02 18.18 11.85
N THR A 92 -5.92 18.95 10.76
CA THR A 92 -6.77 20.13 10.55
C THR A 92 -8.25 19.74 10.43
N LEU A 93 -8.57 18.72 9.65
CA LEU A 93 -9.95 18.22 9.53
C LEU A 93 -10.47 17.66 10.86
N MET A 94 -9.62 17.01 11.66
CA MET A 94 -10.01 16.55 13.00
C MET A 94 -10.37 17.74 13.91
N ARG A 95 -9.57 18.82 13.90
CA ARG A 95 -9.89 20.05 14.65
C ARG A 95 -11.22 20.65 14.19
N GLU A 96 -11.43 20.79 12.88
CA GLU A 96 -12.71 21.31 12.33
C GLU A 96 -13.91 20.44 12.72
N VAL A 97 -13.75 19.12 12.74
CA VAL A 97 -14.80 18.19 13.17
C VAL A 97 -15.13 18.40 14.64
N ASP A 98 -14.14 18.61 15.50
CA ASP A 98 -14.36 18.81 16.93
C ASP A 98 -14.97 20.19 17.22
N ASP A 99 -14.57 21.23 16.49
CA ASP A 99 -15.18 22.56 16.53
C ASP A 99 -16.67 22.50 16.14
N LEU A 100 -16.98 21.87 14.99
CA LEU A 100 -18.36 21.70 14.52
C LEU A 100 -19.22 20.86 15.47
N LYS A 101 -18.65 19.82 16.10
CA LYS A 101 -19.35 19.06 17.15
C LYS A 101 -19.68 19.96 18.35
N GLY A 102 -18.75 20.79 18.78
CA GLY A 102 -18.95 21.77 19.86
C GLY A 102 -20.04 22.77 19.52
N GLU A 103 -20.00 23.38 18.34
CA GLU A 103 -21.03 24.30 17.85
C GLU A 103 -22.41 23.63 17.79
N ASN A 104 -22.48 22.39 17.29
CA ASN A 104 -23.73 21.64 17.21
C ASN A 104 -24.33 21.37 18.61
N GLN A 105 -23.49 21.03 19.60
CA GLN A 105 -23.94 20.88 20.99
C GLN A 105 -24.50 22.19 21.55
N VAL A 106 -23.80 23.31 21.33
CA VAL A 106 -24.25 24.64 21.75
C VAL A 106 -25.58 25.01 21.08
N MET A 107 -25.71 24.78 19.77
CA MET A 107 -26.95 25.04 19.03
C MET A 107 -28.11 24.19 19.53
N LYS A 108 -27.89 22.89 19.80
CA LYS A 108 -28.90 22.03 20.42
C LYS A 108 -29.34 22.57 21.78
N HIS A 109 -28.41 23.03 22.62
CA HIS A 109 -28.75 23.61 23.91
C HIS A 109 -29.55 24.91 23.76
N LYS A 110 -29.14 25.82 22.87
CA LYS A 110 -29.87 27.05 22.55
C LYS A 110 -31.29 26.75 22.08
N HIS A 111 -31.47 25.87 21.10
CA HIS A 111 -32.79 25.47 20.61
C HIS A 111 -33.66 24.85 21.71
N ALA A 112 -33.08 24.02 22.59
CA ALA A 112 -33.81 23.45 23.72
C ALA A 112 -34.26 24.52 24.74
N VAL A 113 -33.47 25.57 24.96
CA VAL A 113 -33.85 26.72 25.80
C VAL A 113 -34.99 27.51 25.15
N THR A 114 -34.84 27.89 23.88
CA THR A 114 -35.87 28.64 23.14
C THR A 114 -37.20 27.88 23.06
N LEU A 115 -37.18 26.57 22.83
CA LEU A 115 -38.37 25.73 22.86
C LEU A 115 -39.05 25.70 24.25
N ARG A 116 -38.27 25.73 25.34
CA ARG A 116 -38.80 25.81 26.70
C ARG A 116 -39.45 27.16 26.97
N GLU A 117 -38.87 28.25 26.49
CA GLU A 117 -39.42 29.62 26.61
C GLU A 117 -40.72 29.76 25.81
N LEU A 118 -40.73 29.38 24.54
CA LEU A 118 -41.93 29.36 23.70
C LEU A 118 -43.05 28.52 24.31
N ASN A 119 -42.74 27.34 24.85
CA ASN A 119 -43.74 26.52 25.54
C ASN A 119 -44.32 27.22 26.77
N ARG A 120 -43.49 27.94 27.56
CA ARG A 120 -43.98 28.73 28.71
C ARG A 120 -44.88 29.87 28.25
N GLU A 121 -44.52 30.58 27.19
CA GLU A 121 -45.36 31.64 26.61
C GLU A 121 -46.70 31.09 26.11
N VAL A 122 -46.69 29.99 25.35
CA VAL A 122 -47.90 29.32 24.88
C VAL A 122 -48.80 28.89 26.04
N GLN A 123 -48.22 28.32 27.11
CA GLN A 123 -48.97 27.96 28.32
C GLN A 123 -49.56 29.19 29.02
N GLN A 124 -48.81 30.30 29.10
CA GLN A 124 -49.31 31.56 29.68
C GLN A 124 -50.48 32.13 28.85
N TYR A 125 -50.39 32.12 27.52
CA TYR A 125 -51.47 32.56 26.64
C TYR A 125 -52.71 31.68 26.77
N ARG A 126 -52.55 30.35 26.82
CA ARG A 126 -53.67 29.42 27.07
C ARG A 126 -54.37 29.71 28.40
N LYS A 127 -53.59 29.90 29.47
CA LYS A 127 -54.15 30.21 30.80
C LYS A 127 -54.87 31.56 30.84
N ARG A 128 -54.35 32.58 30.13
CA ARG A 128 -55.05 33.87 29.97
C ARG A 128 -56.33 33.75 29.16
N LEU A 129 -56.35 32.92 28.13
CA LEU A 129 -57.55 32.64 27.32
C LEU A 129 -58.63 31.97 28.18
N GLU A 130 -58.27 30.93 28.93
CA GLU A 130 -59.18 30.25 29.88
C GLU A 130 -59.73 31.20 30.95
N GLN A 131 -58.91 32.13 31.45
CA GLN A 131 -59.36 33.17 32.38
C GLN A 131 -60.38 34.11 31.73
N PHE A 132 -60.16 34.49 30.46
CA PHE A 132 -61.10 35.32 29.70
C PHE A 132 -62.43 34.59 29.48
N GLU A 133 -62.40 33.33 29.07
CA GLU A 133 -63.59 32.48 28.88
C GLU A 133 -64.36 32.28 30.19
N ASN A 134 -63.66 32.00 31.31
CA ASN A 134 -64.29 31.84 32.62
C ASN A 134 -64.82 33.16 33.20
N SER A 135 -64.21 34.30 32.87
CA SER A 135 -64.73 35.64 33.23
C SER A 135 -65.90 36.09 32.36
N SER A 136 -66.09 35.46 31.19
CA SER A 136 -67.18 35.74 30.26
C SER A 136 -68.39 34.81 30.45
N GLY A 137 -68.51 34.18 31.62
CA GLY A 137 -69.59 33.27 32.01
C GLY A 137 -70.72 33.89 32.85
N SER A 138 -70.73 35.21 33.05
CA SER A 138 -71.84 35.91 33.71
C SER A 138 -72.34 37.05 32.83
N ASP A 139 -73.57 36.90 32.37
CA ASP A 139 -74.52 37.92 31.88
C ASP A 139 -74.00 39.38 31.85
N SER A 140 -74.03 39.98 30.66
CA SER A 140 -74.74 41.25 30.46
C SER A 140 -74.64 41.69 29.00
N LEU A 141 -75.81 41.88 28.40
CA LEU A 141 -75.97 42.68 27.20
C LEU A 141 -75.39 44.10 27.38
N CYS A 142 -75.15 44.70 26.21
CA CYS A 142 -75.40 46.10 25.90
C CYS A 142 -74.26 47.11 26.08
N GLN A 143 -74.31 48.04 25.12
CA GLN A 143 -73.93 49.44 25.21
C GLN A 143 -72.46 49.81 24.94
N GLY A 144 -72.30 50.75 23.99
CA GLY A 144 -71.49 51.92 24.28
C GLY A 144 -70.43 52.27 23.25
N SER A 145 -70.85 53.05 22.26
CA SER A 145 -69.96 53.83 21.41
C SER A 145 -69.05 54.80 22.20
N ARG A 146 -68.05 55.34 21.48
CA ARG A 146 -67.53 56.72 21.52
C ARG A 146 -66.34 57.08 22.42
N ALA A 147 -65.40 57.74 21.73
CA ALA A 147 -64.56 58.86 22.16
C ALA A 147 -63.42 58.55 23.15
N SER A 148 -62.27 59.22 23.19
CA SER A 148 -61.56 60.18 22.34
C SER A 148 -60.19 60.40 23.03
N SER A 149 -59.15 60.67 22.24
CA SER A 149 -58.04 61.63 22.46
C SER A 149 -57.33 61.78 23.83
N CYS A 150 -55.98 61.68 23.82
CA CYS A 150 -55.01 62.64 24.40
C CYS A 150 -53.56 62.10 24.25
N THR A 151 -52.75 62.67 23.35
CA THR A 151 -51.60 63.59 23.62
C THR A 151 -50.47 63.03 24.48
N SER A 152 -49.26 62.87 23.90
CA SER A 152 -48.07 63.65 24.27
C SER A 152 -46.81 63.10 23.59
N LEU A 153 -46.08 64.02 22.95
CA LEU A 153 -44.72 63.89 22.44
C LEU A 153 -43.72 63.71 23.60
N ASN A 154 -42.68 62.89 23.41
CA ASN A 154 -41.32 63.33 23.76
C ASN A 154 -40.27 62.63 22.90
N ASP A 155 -39.27 63.42 22.54
CA ASP A 155 -38.24 63.20 21.54
C ASP A 155 -36.94 62.70 22.19
N THR A 156 -36.10 62.07 21.36
CA THR A 156 -34.65 61.82 21.50
C THR A 156 -34.08 60.66 22.35
N SER A 157 -33.47 59.75 21.60
CA SER A 157 -32.14 59.14 21.79
C SER A 157 -31.92 58.01 22.81
N ALA A 158 -31.77 56.82 22.22
CA ALA A 158 -30.77 55.80 22.53
C ALA A 158 -30.75 55.23 23.97
N THR A 159 -31.46 54.12 24.19
CA THR A 159 -30.90 52.77 24.35
C THR A 159 -31.90 51.84 25.05
N VAL A 160 -32.10 50.64 24.46
CA VAL A 160 -32.65 49.41 25.08
C VAL A 160 -34.13 49.39 25.52
N SER A 161 -34.96 48.68 24.74
CA SER A 161 -36.00 47.72 25.18
C SER A 161 -36.79 47.26 23.93
N VAL A 162 -36.76 45.98 23.57
CA VAL A 162 -37.73 44.92 23.92
C VAL A 162 -39.18 45.31 23.56
N ILE A 163 -39.84 44.39 22.84
CA ILE A 163 -41.27 44.31 22.49
C ILE A 163 -41.69 45.10 21.24
N GLY A 164 -41.22 44.60 20.09
CA GLY A 164 -41.86 44.80 18.79
C GLY A 164 -42.81 43.65 18.49
N ASN A 165 -44.09 43.84 18.82
CA ASN A 165 -45.20 42.99 18.45
C ASN A 165 -45.26 42.89 16.92
N SER A 166 -44.79 41.80 16.33
CA SER A 166 -44.96 41.51 14.90
C SER A 166 -45.84 40.27 14.73
N ILE A 167 -47.04 40.56 14.26
CA ILE A 167 -48.02 39.66 13.67
C ILE A 167 -47.29 38.62 12.80
N PRO A 168 -47.61 37.31 12.87
CA PRO A 168 -47.17 36.38 11.84
C PRO A 168 -47.94 36.73 10.57
N LEU A 169 -47.40 37.66 9.78
CA LEU A 169 -47.82 37.85 8.42
C LEU A 169 -47.61 36.50 7.73
N GLU A 170 -48.68 35.90 7.21
CA GLU A 170 -48.56 34.85 6.20
C GLU A 170 -47.44 35.25 5.24
N PRO A 171 -46.45 34.37 4.96
CA PRO A 171 -45.43 34.69 3.98
C PRO A 171 -46.15 35.05 2.67
N ASP A 172 -45.94 36.28 2.21
CA ASP A 172 -46.55 36.82 0.99
C ASP A 172 -46.43 35.76 -0.11
N LYS A 173 -47.55 35.39 -0.74
CA LYS A 173 -47.64 34.27 -1.69
C LYS A 173 -46.55 34.38 -2.76
N GLN A 174 -46.15 35.60 -3.10
CA GLN A 174 -45.06 35.90 -4.02
C GLN A 174 -43.70 35.39 -3.53
N THR A 175 -43.35 35.54 -2.25
CA THR A 175 -42.08 35.08 -1.66
C THR A 175 -41.94 33.55 -1.62
N LEU A 176 -43.06 32.84 -1.42
CA LEU A 176 -43.11 31.38 -1.51
C LEU A 176 -42.92 30.93 -2.96
N ILE A 177 -43.60 31.58 -3.91
CA ILE A 177 -43.43 31.32 -5.35
C ILE A 177 -41.97 31.55 -5.76
N ASP A 178 -41.35 32.65 -5.35
CA ASP A 178 -39.94 32.95 -5.66
C ASP A 178 -38.96 31.92 -5.06
N ARG A 179 -39.29 31.37 -3.88
CA ARG A 179 -38.50 30.29 -3.27
C ARG A 179 -38.68 28.97 -4.00
N VAL A 180 -39.90 28.65 -4.44
CA VAL A 180 -40.17 27.47 -5.27
C VAL A 180 -39.43 27.57 -6.60
N VAL A 181 -39.45 28.72 -7.27
CA VAL A 181 -38.73 28.93 -8.53
C VAL A 181 -37.22 28.80 -8.33
N ARG A 182 -36.66 29.34 -7.23
CA ARG A 182 -35.22 29.15 -6.91
C ARG A 182 -34.88 27.68 -6.69
N LEU A 183 -35.68 26.96 -5.91
CA LEU A 183 -35.49 25.53 -5.67
C LEU A 183 -35.65 24.71 -6.96
N GLN A 184 -36.57 25.07 -7.85
CA GLN A 184 -36.73 24.42 -9.15
C GLN A 184 -35.49 24.63 -10.02
N ARG A 185 -34.95 25.85 -10.07
CA ARG A 185 -33.70 26.13 -10.82
C ARG A 185 -32.50 25.37 -10.25
N GLU A 186 -32.38 25.28 -8.93
CA GLU A 186 -31.33 24.52 -8.27
C GLU A 186 -31.48 23.01 -8.53
N ASN A 187 -32.70 22.48 -8.45
CA ASN A 187 -32.99 21.08 -8.78
C ASN A 187 -32.67 20.76 -10.24
N VAL A 188 -32.98 21.65 -11.18
CA VAL A 188 -32.61 21.46 -12.60
C VAL A 188 -31.10 21.40 -12.77
N ARG A 189 -30.33 22.31 -12.14
CA ARG A 189 -28.86 22.28 -12.20
C ARG A 189 -28.27 21.01 -11.60
N LEU A 190 -28.82 20.55 -10.47
CA LEU A 190 -28.39 19.29 -9.85
C LEU A 190 -28.74 18.09 -10.73
N ARG A 191 -29.90 18.11 -11.42
CA ARG A 191 -30.30 17.09 -12.40
C ARG A 191 -29.31 17.02 -13.56
N GLU A 192 -29.01 18.16 -14.19
CA GLU A 192 -28.02 18.24 -15.28
C GLU A 192 -26.64 17.74 -14.83
N LYS A 193 -26.25 18.02 -13.57
CA LYS A 193 -24.99 17.53 -13.02
C LYS A 193 -24.99 16.01 -12.81
N ILE A 194 -26.11 15.44 -12.35
CA ILE A 194 -26.29 13.99 -12.25
C ILE A 194 -26.19 13.37 -13.64
N ASP A 195 -26.94 13.87 -14.62
CA ASP A 195 -26.94 13.36 -15.99
C ASP A 195 -25.52 13.39 -16.60
N PHE A 196 -24.75 14.46 -16.37
CA PHE A 196 -23.36 14.56 -16.79
C PHE A 196 -22.46 13.50 -16.14
N LEU A 197 -22.59 13.30 -14.82
CA LEU A 197 -21.78 12.31 -14.10
C LEU A 197 -22.14 10.88 -14.49
N GLU A 198 -23.41 10.60 -14.76
CA GLU A 198 -23.86 9.31 -15.27
C GLU A 198 -23.27 9.02 -16.64
N GLU A 199 -23.27 9.99 -17.56
CA GLU A 199 -22.67 9.84 -18.88
C GLU A 199 -21.15 9.62 -18.78
N HIS A 200 -20.44 10.38 -17.95
CA HIS A 200 -19.00 10.17 -17.73
C HIS A 200 -18.71 8.79 -17.13
N THR A 201 -19.56 8.30 -16.22
CA THR A 201 -19.43 6.96 -15.63
C THR A 201 -19.64 5.88 -16.68
N LYS A 202 -20.64 6.03 -17.56
CA LYS A 202 -20.89 5.11 -18.69
C LYS A 202 -19.67 5.05 -19.62
N GLN A 203 -19.10 6.20 -19.97
CA GLN A 203 -17.90 6.29 -20.80
C GLN A 203 -16.69 5.59 -20.15
N LEU A 204 -16.45 5.83 -18.86
CA LEU A 204 -15.36 5.20 -18.13
C LEU A 204 -15.52 3.67 -18.06
N VAL A 205 -16.73 3.18 -17.86
CA VAL A 205 -17.04 1.74 -17.87
C VAL A 205 -16.76 1.14 -19.26
N ALA A 206 -17.15 1.81 -20.33
CA ALA A 206 -16.87 1.35 -21.70
C ALA A 206 -15.35 1.26 -21.98
N GLU A 207 -14.58 2.26 -21.55
CA GLU A 207 -13.12 2.26 -21.68
C GLU A 207 -12.46 1.16 -20.84
N LEU A 208 -12.93 0.93 -19.60
CA LEU A 208 -12.47 -0.18 -18.77
C LEU A 208 -12.75 -1.54 -19.41
N GLN A 209 -13.94 -1.74 -19.96
CA GLN A 209 -14.30 -2.98 -20.66
C GLN A 209 -13.43 -3.18 -21.91
N LYS A 210 -13.18 -2.12 -22.69
CA LYS A 210 -12.29 -2.16 -23.86
C LYS A 210 -10.86 -2.52 -23.48
N LYS A 211 -10.30 -1.89 -22.44
CA LYS A 211 -8.96 -2.22 -21.92
C LYS A 211 -8.88 -3.64 -21.39
N THR A 212 -9.92 -4.09 -20.69
CA THR A 212 -10.02 -5.48 -20.19
C THR A 212 -10.01 -6.49 -21.34
N ARG A 213 -10.77 -6.24 -22.42
CA ARG A 213 -10.78 -7.10 -23.62
C ARG A 213 -9.42 -7.14 -24.30
N VAL A 214 -8.73 -6.00 -24.39
CA VAL A 214 -7.39 -5.92 -24.96
C VAL A 214 -6.41 -6.73 -24.10
N LEU A 215 -6.41 -6.55 -22.78
CA LEU A 215 -5.58 -7.34 -21.86
C LEU A 215 -5.87 -8.84 -21.98
N GLN A 216 -7.14 -9.24 -21.99
CA GLN A 216 -7.53 -10.63 -22.15
C GLN A 216 -7.03 -11.19 -23.50
N SER A 217 -7.11 -10.40 -24.57
CA SER A 217 -6.57 -10.79 -25.88
C SER A 217 -5.05 -10.92 -25.87
N TYR A 218 -4.32 -10.10 -25.11
CA TYR A 218 -2.87 -10.23 -24.95
C TYR A 218 -2.54 -11.48 -24.14
N ILE A 219 -3.22 -11.71 -23.02
CA ILE A 219 -3.03 -12.89 -22.16
C ILE A 219 -3.30 -14.20 -22.91
N LEU A 220 -4.32 -14.25 -23.79
CA LEU A 220 -4.64 -15.44 -24.56
C LEU A 220 -3.74 -15.63 -25.80
N ARG A 221 -3.06 -14.57 -26.27
CA ARG A 221 -2.20 -14.62 -27.46
C ARG A 221 -0.72 -14.80 -27.09
N GLU A 222 -0.30 -14.44 -25.89
CA GLU A 222 1.05 -14.72 -25.36
C GLU A 222 1.06 -16.03 -24.56
N GLU A 223 1.94 -16.96 -24.95
CA GLU A 223 2.25 -18.12 -24.13
C GLU A 223 3.01 -17.70 -22.86
N ALA A 224 2.66 -18.30 -21.72
CA ALA A 224 3.28 -18.00 -20.42
C ALA A 224 4.80 -18.26 -20.46
N GLY A 225 5.58 -17.24 -20.80
CA GLY A 225 7.03 -17.32 -20.97
C GLY A 225 7.64 -16.29 -21.92
N THR A 226 6.86 -15.60 -22.76
CA THR A 226 7.44 -14.60 -23.70
C THR A 226 7.89 -13.30 -23.04
N LEU A 227 7.40 -13.01 -21.84
CA LEU A 227 7.76 -11.82 -21.05
C LEU A 227 8.78 -12.10 -19.93
N THR A 228 9.26 -13.34 -19.77
CA THR A 228 10.36 -13.58 -18.84
C THR A 228 11.63 -13.03 -19.48
N SER A 229 12.26 -12.05 -18.83
CA SER A 229 13.57 -11.56 -19.24
C SER A 229 14.54 -12.75 -19.34
N GLY A 230 15.48 -12.73 -20.29
CA GLY A 230 16.50 -13.78 -20.39
C GLY A 230 17.28 -14.00 -19.09
N SER A 231 17.36 -12.98 -18.22
CA SER A 231 17.88 -13.10 -16.85
C SER A 231 17.00 -13.96 -15.93
N MET A 232 15.68 -13.86 -16.05
CA MET A 232 14.71 -14.62 -15.26
C MET A 232 14.70 -16.10 -15.67
N ASP A 233 14.82 -16.37 -16.98
CA ASP A 233 14.94 -17.74 -17.49
C ASP A 233 16.26 -18.38 -17.07
N TYR A 234 17.35 -17.63 -17.07
CA TYR A 234 18.64 -18.09 -16.54
C TYR A 234 18.52 -18.47 -15.06
N HIS A 235 17.97 -17.59 -14.23
CA HIS A 235 17.79 -17.85 -12.79
C HIS A 235 16.82 -19.02 -12.52
N LYS A 236 15.77 -19.18 -13.33
CA LYS A 236 14.84 -20.31 -13.20
C LYS A 236 15.50 -21.63 -13.61
N ALA A 237 16.31 -21.63 -14.66
CA ALA A 237 17.08 -22.79 -15.09
C ALA A 237 18.17 -23.17 -14.07
N GLU A 238 18.81 -22.17 -13.46
CA GLU A 238 19.80 -22.34 -12.39
C GLU A 238 19.15 -22.89 -11.10
N LEU A 239 17.99 -22.35 -10.71
CA LEU A 239 17.20 -22.83 -9.58
C LEU A 239 16.68 -24.26 -9.80
N ALA A 240 16.32 -24.61 -11.04
CA ALA A 240 15.94 -25.97 -11.42
C ALA A 240 17.12 -26.94 -11.42
N LYS A 241 18.34 -26.49 -11.76
CA LYS A 241 19.56 -27.30 -11.73
C LYS A 241 20.06 -27.57 -10.32
N HIS A 242 20.03 -26.56 -9.45
CA HIS A 242 20.50 -26.71 -8.07
C HIS A 242 19.45 -27.30 -7.13
N GLY A 243 18.17 -27.27 -7.53
CA GLY A 243 17.06 -27.63 -6.65
C GLY A 243 17.02 -26.61 -5.52
N GLY A 244 16.16 -25.58 -5.65
CA GLY A 244 16.10 -24.48 -4.69
C GLY A 244 16.09 -24.95 -3.22
N ILE A 245 16.52 -24.09 -2.31
CA ILE A 245 16.68 -24.21 -0.84
C ILE A 245 16.22 -25.52 -0.17
N MET A 246 15.00 -26.00 -0.39
CA MET A 246 14.51 -27.30 0.09
C MET A 246 15.34 -28.50 -0.38
N ALA A 247 15.85 -28.53 -1.62
CA ALA A 247 16.70 -29.64 -2.06
C ALA A 247 18.04 -29.65 -1.31
N SER A 248 18.60 -28.48 -0.99
CA SER A 248 19.81 -28.37 -0.15
C SER A 248 19.58 -28.86 1.28
N VAL A 249 18.38 -28.64 1.85
CA VAL A 249 17.99 -29.15 3.18
C VAL A 249 17.95 -30.68 3.21
N TYR A 250 17.41 -31.32 2.18
CA TYR A 250 17.29 -32.79 2.14
C TYR A 250 18.54 -33.50 1.61
N ASN A 251 19.31 -32.85 0.72
CA ASN A 251 20.39 -33.50 -0.02
C ASN A 251 21.80 -33.20 0.54
N SER A 252 21.90 -32.52 1.68
CA SER A 252 23.13 -32.28 2.49
C SER A 252 24.38 -31.81 1.73
N LYS A 253 24.24 -31.34 0.49
CA LYS A 253 25.29 -30.67 -0.28
C LYS A 253 25.21 -29.18 0.00
N ALA A 254 26.01 -28.72 0.96
CA ALA A 254 26.25 -27.31 1.19
C ALA A 254 27.12 -26.74 0.05
N VAL A 255 26.49 -26.47 -1.10
CA VAL A 255 27.15 -25.75 -2.21
C VAL A 255 26.74 -24.28 -2.21
N ASP A 256 25.68 -23.90 -1.50
CA ASP A 256 25.15 -22.54 -1.53
C ASP A 256 25.35 -21.77 -0.22
N ASP A 257 25.94 -20.58 -0.37
CA ASP A 257 26.03 -19.50 0.63
C ASP A 257 24.63 -18.99 1.07
N SER A 258 23.56 -19.43 0.37
CA SER A 258 22.16 -19.10 0.66
C SER A 258 21.54 -19.94 1.78
N MET A 259 22.13 -21.11 2.10
CA MET A 259 21.64 -22.01 3.15
C MET A 259 22.37 -21.73 4.47
N THR A 260 21.89 -20.72 5.20
CA THR A 260 22.44 -20.36 6.51
C THR A 260 21.85 -21.22 7.63
N LEU A 261 22.60 -21.41 8.71
CA LEU A 261 22.14 -22.12 9.91
C LEU A 261 20.83 -21.50 10.46
N GLU A 262 20.71 -20.18 10.42
CA GLU A 262 19.51 -19.46 10.86
C GLU A 262 18.27 -19.85 10.04
N LEU A 263 18.38 -19.86 8.70
CA LEU A 263 17.29 -20.26 7.82
C LEU A 263 16.90 -21.73 8.03
N SER A 264 17.89 -22.61 8.28
CA SER A 264 17.64 -24.02 8.58
C SER A 264 16.84 -24.22 9.88
N LEU A 265 17.13 -23.41 10.91
CA LEU A 265 16.42 -23.45 12.18
C LEU A 265 15.01 -22.86 12.04
N GLU A 266 14.82 -21.82 11.22
CA GLU A 266 13.50 -21.26 10.93
C GLU A 266 12.62 -22.24 10.15
N ILE A 267 13.15 -22.90 9.12
CA ILE A 267 12.43 -23.93 8.37
C ILE A 267 12.00 -25.08 9.29
N ASN A 268 12.88 -25.56 10.17
CA ASN A 268 12.54 -26.59 11.14
C ASN A 268 11.44 -26.16 12.12
N ARG A 269 11.50 -24.92 12.64
CA ARG A 269 10.43 -24.38 13.49
C ARG A 269 9.09 -24.33 12.77
N LYS A 270 9.06 -23.91 11.49
CA LYS A 270 7.83 -23.86 10.69
C LYS A 270 7.29 -25.25 10.39
N LEU A 271 8.14 -26.20 10.03
CA LEU A 271 7.73 -27.60 9.81
C LEU A 271 7.18 -28.22 11.09
N GLN A 272 7.80 -27.97 12.23
CA GLN A 272 7.31 -28.43 13.53
C GLN A 272 5.92 -27.84 13.84
N ALA A 273 5.71 -26.55 13.64
CA ALA A 273 4.42 -25.91 13.87
C ALA A 273 3.30 -26.49 12.98
N VAL A 274 3.59 -26.75 11.70
CA VAL A 274 2.62 -27.39 10.78
C VAL A 274 2.31 -28.82 11.21
N LEU A 275 3.31 -29.56 11.68
CA LEU A 275 3.15 -30.93 12.14
C LEU A 275 2.33 -30.99 13.44
N GLU A 276 2.56 -30.06 14.38
CA GLU A 276 1.76 -29.89 15.60
C GLU A 276 0.29 -29.55 15.27
N ASP A 277 0.04 -28.61 14.36
CA ASP A 277 -1.32 -28.25 13.92
C ASP A 277 -2.02 -29.44 13.22
N THR A 278 -1.29 -30.17 12.39
CA THR A 278 -1.82 -31.36 11.69
C THR A 278 -2.15 -32.49 12.67
N LEU A 279 -1.29 -32.73 13.67
CA LEU A 279 -1.56 -33.68 14.74
C LEU A 279 -2.78 -33.27 15.56
N LEU A 280 -2.89 -32.00 15.93
CA LEU A 280 -4.05 -31.48 16.67
C LEU A 280 -5.35 -31.71 15.88
N LYS A 281 -5.37 -31.37 14.58
CA LYS A 281 -6.51 -31.63 13.70
C LYS A 281 -6.86 -33.11 13.62
N ASN A 282 -5.88 -34.00 13.52
CA ASN A 282 -6.12 -35.43 13.49
C ASN A 282 -6.72 -35.95 14.81
N ILE A 283 -6.26 -35.43 15.95
CA ILE A 283 -6.85 -35.75 17.26
C ILE A 283 -8.31 -35.31 17.30
N THR A 284 -8.61 -34.07 16.90
CA THR A 284 -9.99 -33.55 16.86
C THR A 284 -10.88 -34.33 15.90
N LEU A 285 -10.38 -34.70 14.72
CA LEU A 285 -11.11 -35.54 13.77
C LEU A 285 -11.41 -36.93 14.35
N LYS A 286 -10.46 -37.51 15.08
CA LYS A 286 -10.65 -38.80 15.75
C LYS A 286 -11.73 -38.71 16.84
N GLU A 287 -11.72 -37.67 17.66
CA GLU A 287 -12.77 -37.41 18.65
C GLU A 287 -14.16 -37.22 18.01
N ASN A 288 -14.22 -36.51 16.88
CA ASN A 288 -15.47 -36.35 16.11
C ASN A 288 -15.97 -37.68 15.54
N ILE A 289 -15.07 -38.55 15.07
CA ILE A 289 -15.44 -39.90 14.60
C ILE A 289 -15.95 -40.76 15.76
N ASP A 290 -15.30 -40.71 16.92
CA ASP A 290 -15.69 -41.48 18.11
C ASP A 290 -17.07 -41.04 18.62
N THR A 291 -17.33 -39.73 18.69
CA THR A 291 -18.64 -39.18 19.08
C THR A 291 -19.76 -39.55 18.10
N LEU A 292 -19.52 -39.48 16.79
CA LEU A 292 -20.47 -39.95 15.78
C LEU A 292 -20.72 -41.46 15.91
N GLY A 293 -19.67 -42.25 16.17
CA GLY A 293 -19.77 -43.68 16.40
C GLY A 293 -20.67 -44.03 17.60
N ASP A 294 -20.54 -43.29 18.70
CA ASP A 294 -21.39 -43.46 19.88
C ASP A 294 -22.84 -43.04 19.63
N GLU A 295 -23.06 -41.98 18.85
CA GLU A 295 -24.41 -41.55 18.47
C GLU A 295 -25.10 -42.58 17.56
N ILE A 296 -24.36 -43.18 16.61
CA ILE A 296 -24.85 -44.28 15.78
C ILE A 296 -25.20 -45.50 16.65
N ARG A 297 -24.35 -45.88 17.60
CA ARG A 297 -24.65 -46.98 18.55
C ARG A 297 -25.90 -46.67 19.39
N ARG A 298 -26.08 -45.41 19.81
CA ARG A 298 -27.26 -44.96 20.55
C ARG A 298 -28.53 -45.05 19.71
N LEU A 299 -28.47 -44.62 18.45
CA LEU A 299 -29.60 -44.70 17.51
C LEU A 299 -29.92 -46.16 17.14
N SER A 300 -28.91 -47.00 16.93
CA SER A 300 -29.07 -48.42 16.64
C SER A 300 -29.68 -49.22 17.79
N ARG A 301 -29.57 -48.76 19.05
CA ARG A 301 -30.26 -49.37 20.19
C ARG A 301 -31.71 -48.89 20.36
N LYS A 302 -32.09 -47.81 19.69
CA LYS A 302 -33.44 -47.24 19.72
C LYS A 302 -34.31 -47.68 18.54
N SER A 303 -33.69 -48.17 17.46
CA SER A 303 -34.34 -48.93 16.38
C SER A 303 -34.47 -50.40 16.76
#